data_AF-H1B7A7-F1
#
_entry.id   AF-H1B7A7-F1
#
_cell.length_a   1.000
_cell.length_b   1.000
_cell.length_c   1.000
_cell.angle_alpha   90.00
_cell.angle_beta   90.00
_cell.angle_gamma   90.00
#
_symmetry.space_group_name_H-M   'P 1'
#
loop_
_entity.id
_entity.type
_entity.pdbx_description
1 polymer ?
#
loop_
_entity_poly.entity_id
_entity_poly.type
_entity_poly.pdbx_seq_one_letter_code
_entity_poly.pdbx_strand_id
1 'polypeptide(L)'
;MEELLVYALLFCEELVTEAEYNELLDEMFLSAPENDDLLYLEGETNIKKAIIYIRTHINYNHFDLEQFGRILMSKLKDVYVKCSDIKYFAERMYSLWENLPGNIQDIEPFWTLSYADDPLSWGDEEQTRNIYEHILNYYKD
;
A
#
# COMPACT_ATOMS: atom_id res chain seq x y z
N MET A 1 -0.88 11.13 6.96
CA MET A 1 -2.10 10.48 6.41
C MET A 1 -1.77 9.45 5.34
N GLU A 2 -0.64 9.63 4.66
CA GLU A 2 -0.03 8.78 3.64
C GLU A 2 0.22 7.36 4.15
N GLU A 3 0.76 7.22 5.36
CA GLU A 3 0.99 5.92 5.98
C GLU A 3 -0.31 5.16 6.25
N LEU A 4 -1.35 5.85 6.76
CA LEU A 4 -2.69 5.28 6.92
C LEU A 4 -3.30 4.88 5.57
N LEU A 5 -3.07 5.65 4.51
CA LEU A 5 -3.49 5.26 3.16
C LEU A 5 -2.82 3.96 2.73
N VAL A 6 -1.51 3.81 2.95
CA VAL A 6 -0.78 2.58 2.63
C VAL A 6 -1.40 1.40 3.36
N TYR A 7 -1.60 1.49 4.67
CA TYR A 7 -2.19 0.40 5.44
C TYR A 7 -3.63 0.11 5.03
N ALA A 8 -4.43 1.13 4.71
CA ALA A 8 -5.78 0.97 4.19
C ALA A 8 -5.80 0.22 2.85
N LEU A 9 -4.88 0.55 1.93
CA LEU A 9 -4.74 -0.13 0.64
C LEU A 9 -4.29 -1.57 0.82
N LEU A 10 -3.26 -1.82 1.65
CA LEU A 10 -2.76 -3.16 1.91
C LEU A 10 -3.76 -4.04 2.65
N PHE A 11 -4.61 -3.46 3.51
CA PHE A 11 -5.72 -4.16 4.15
C PHE A 11 -6.75 -4.63 3.11
N CYS A 12 -7.09 -3.80 2.11
CA CYS A 12 -7.99 -4.20 1.03
C CYS A 12 -7.47 -5.42 0.24
N GLU A 13 -6.16 -5.57 0.14
CA GLU A 13 -5.48 -6.69 -0.54
C GLU A 13 -5.19 -7.88 0.39
N GLU A 14 -5.68 -7.84 1.65
CA GLU A 14 -5.44 -8.86 2.68
C GLU A 14 -3.94 -9.04 3.03
N LEU A 15 -3.11 -8.03 2.77
CA LEU A 15 -1.67 -8.04 3.03
C LEU A 15 -1.29 -7.51 4.41
N VAL A 16 -2.22 -6.80 5.04
CA VAL A 16 -2.13 -6.24 6.39
C VAL A 16 -3.39 -6.62 7.14
N THR A 17 -3.25 -6.96 8.42
CA THR A 17 -4.38 -7.30 9.30
C THR A 17 -5.03 -6.05 9.89
N GLU A 18 -6.28 -6.17 10.33
CA GLU A 18 -6.97 -5.08 11.05
C GLU A 18 -6.22 -4.70 12.33
N ALA A 19 -5.57 -5.67 12.99
CA ALA A 19 -4.75 -5.41 14.18
C ALA A 19 -3.52 -4.52 13.87
N GLU A 20 -2.80 -4.80 12.78
CA GLU A 20 -1.66 -3.97 12.35
C GLU A 20 -2.10 -2.56 11.92
N TYR A 21 -3.28 -2.43 11.30
CA TYR A 21 -3.86 -1.12 10.98
C TYR A 21 -4.21 -0.34 12.25
N ASN A 22 -4.88 -0.97 13.22
CA ASN A 22 -5.25 -0.32 14.47
C ASN A 22 -4.04 0.05 15.32
N GLU A 23 -3.00 -0.80 15.38
CA GLU A 23 -1.76 -0.50 16.11
C GLU A 23 -1.06 0.74 15.54
N LEU A 24 -0.99 0.87 14.21
CA LEU A 24 -0.49 2.09 13.56
C LEU A 24 -1.35 3.31 13.92
N LEU A 25 -2.68 3.16 13.84
CA LEU A 25 -3.61 4.26 14.11
C LEU A 25 -3.47 4.75 15.57
N ASP A 26 -3.41 3.82 16.52
CA ASP A 26 -3.19 4.08 17.95
C ASP A 26 -1.89 4.87 18.15
N GLU A 27 -0.79 4.42 17.55
CA GLU A 27 0.52 5.10 17.63
C GLU A 27 0.48 6.52 17.06
N MET A 28 -0.14 6.68 15.88
CA MET A 28 -0.29 7.98 15.24
C MET A 28 -1.16 8.92 16.09
N PHE A 29 -2.29 8.44 16.60
CA PHE A 29 -3.18 9.24 17.43
C PHE A 29 -2.53 9.66 18.75
N LEU A 30 -1.80 8.75 19.41
CA LEU A 30 -1.04 9.09 20.61
C LEU A 30 0.05 10.14 20.35
N SER A 31 0.63 10.16 19.14
CA SER A 31 1.64 11.15 18.76
C SER A 31 1.06 12.54 18.42
N ALA A 32 -0.21 12.60 18.00
CA ALA A 32 -0.89 13.83 17.58
C ALA A 32 -2.39 13.79 17.96
N PRO A 33 -2.73 13.80 19.26
CA PRO A 33 -4.10 13.60 19.74
C PRO A 33 -5.06 14.73 19.37
N GLU A 34 -4.54 15.90 18.99
CA GLU A 34 -5.32 17.04 18.47
C GLU A 34 -5.73 16.92 17.00
N ASN A 35 -5.29 15.87 16.30
CA ASN A 35 -5.65 15.66 14.91
C ASN A 35 -7.09 15.10 14.80
N ASP A 36 -8.00 15.92 14.28
CA ASP A 36 -9.42 15.58 14.14
C ASP A 36 -9.67 14.36 13.24
N ASP A 37 -8.85 14.16 12.19
CA ASP A 37 -8.97 13.00 11.30
C ASP A 37 -8.62 11.70 12.05
N LEU A 38 -7.54 11.73 12.86
CA LEU A 38 -7.13 10.59 13.67
C LEU A 38 -8.17 10.30 14.76
N LEU A 39 -8.68 11.32 15.44
CA LEU A 39 -9.75 11.18 16.43
C LEU A 39 -11.01 10.55 15.83
N TYR A 40 -11.39 10.95 14.62
CA TYR A 40 -12.52 10.34 13.91
C TYR A 40 -12.26 8.85 13.62
N LEU A 41 -11.07 8.52 13.11
CA LEU A 41 -10.70 7.16 12.73
C LEU A 41 -10.64 6.23 13.95
N GLU A 42 -10.08 6.68 15.08
CA GLU A 42 -10.07 5.97 16.36
C GLU A 42 -11.49 5.61 16.86
N GLY A 43 -12.45 6.49 16.60
CA GLY A 43 -13.85 6.28 16.96
C GLY A 43 -14.64 5.39 15.99
N GLU A 44 -14.12 5.10 14.79
CA GLU A 44 -14.82 4.37 13.75
C GLU A 44 -14.57 2.86 13.85
N THR A 45 -15.58 2.12 14.31
CA THR A 45 -15.50 0.67 14.50
C THR A 45 -15.68 -0.14 13.21
N ASN A 46 -16.02 0.51 12.10
CA ASN A 46 -16.15 -0.13 10.80
C ASN A 46 -14.95 0.23 9.91
N ILE A 47 -13.99 -0.70 9.78
CA ILE A 47 -12.79 -0.50 8.96
C ILE A 47 -13.10 -0.11 7.51
N LYS A 48 -14.20 -0.57 6.91
CA LYS A 48 -14.58 -0.16 5.55
C LYS A 48 -14.94 1.33 5.48
N LYS A 49 -15.60 1.85 6.51
CA LYS A 49 -15.89 3.30 6.61
C LYS A 49 -14.61 4.10 6.86
N ALA A 50 -13.72 3.60 7.72
CA ALA A 50 -12.42 4.22 7.97
C ALA A 50 -11.61 4.34 6.67
N ILE A 51 -11.54 3.27 5.86
CA ILE A 51 -10.86 3.28 4.55
C ILE A 51 -11.49 4.30 3.59
N ILE A 52 -12.82 4.35 3.52
CA ILE A 52 -13.52 5.35 2.69
C ILE A 52 -13.18 6.77 3.16
N TYR A 53 -13.17 7.00 4.48
CA TYR A 53 -12.84 8.29 5.07
C TYR A 53 -11.41 8.72 4.71
N ILE A 54 -10.42 7.85 4.89
CA ILE A 54 -9.02 8.11 4.54
C ILE A 54 -8.93 8.53 3.06
N ARG A 55 -9.54 7.77 2.15
CA ARG A 55 -9.48 8.05 0.70
C ARG A 55 -10.09 9.40 0.32
N THR A 56 -11.10 9.88 1.04
CA THR A 56 -11.78 11.15 0.75
C THR A 56 -11.21 12.36 1.47
N HIS A 57 -10.47 12.16 2.57
CA HIS A 57 -9.91 13.24 3.40
C HIS A 57 -8.41 13.46 3.18
N ILE A 58 -7.74 12.64 2.36
CA ILE A 58 -6.36 12.92 1.94
C ILE A 58 -6.29 14.21 1.13
N ASN A 59 -5.37 15.08 1.55
CA ASN A 59 -5.06 16.31 0.87
C ASN A 59 -4.09 16.07 -0.29
N TYR A 60 -4.62 15.68 -1.45
CA TYR A 60 -3.81 15.41 -2.64
C TYR A 60 -2.96 16.60 -3.12
N ASN A 61 -3.29 17.84 -2.74
CA ASN A 61 -2.48 19.01 -3.06
C ASN A 61 -1.18 19.10 -2.24
N HIS A 62 -1.12 18.42 -1.10
CA HIS A 62 0.03 18.39 -0.20
C HIS A 62 0.50 16.94 0.06
N PHE A 63 0.16 16.02 -0.85
CA PHE A 63 0.48 14.61 -0.71
C PHE A 63 1.96 14.37 -0.92
N ASP A 64 2.62 13.81 0.09
CA ASP A 64 4.02 13.42 -0.01
C ASP A 64 4.12 12.07 -0.74
N LEU A 65 4.26 12.14 -2.06
CA LEU A 65 4.36 10.96 -2.92
C LEU A 65 5.60 10.12 -2.61
N GLU A 66 6.71 10.76 -2.22
CA GLU A 66 7.95 10.06 -1.91
C GLU A 66 7.81 9.28 -0.60
N GLN A 67 7.27 9.90 0.45
CA GLN A 67 6.99 9.23 1.71
C GLN A 67 6.01 8.08 1.50
N PHE A 68 4.90 8.31 0.77
CA PHE A 68 3.94 7.27 0.42
C PHE A 68 4.61 6.09 -0.28
N GLY A 69 5.43 6.37 -1.30
CA GLY A 69 6.14 5.35 -2.07
C GLY A 69 7.14 4.56 -1.24
N ARG A 70 7.92 5.23 -0.39
CA ARG A 70 8.87 4.60 0.54
C ARG A 70 8.17 3.61 1.46
N ILE A 71 7.06 4.01 2.08
CA ILE A 71 6.29 3.17 3.00
C ILE A 71 5.67 1.98 2.24
N LEU A 72 5.00 2.24 1.11
CA LEU A 72 4.34 1.21 0.32
C LEU A 72 5.34 0.14 -0.15
N MET A 73 6.44 0.55 -0.79
CA MET A 73 7.43 -0.39 -1.32
C MET A 73 8.12 -1.17 -0.20
N SER A 74 8.38 -0.54 0.95
CA SER A 74 8.94 -1.25 2.11
C SER A 74 8.00 -2.32 2.64
N LYS A 75 6.70 -2.02 2.79
CA LYS A 75 5.71 -3.00 3.28
C LYS A 75 5.47 -4.13 2.29
N LEU A 76 5.33 -3.81 1.00
CA LEU A 76 5.22 -4.82 -0.05
C LEU A 76 6.45 -5.73 -0.09
N LYS A 77 7.64 -5.20 0.19
CA LYS A 77 8.87 -5.98 0.26
C LYS A 77 8.85 -6.98 1.40
N ASP A 78 8.35 -6.58 2.57
CA ASP A 78 8.22 -7.48 3.73
C ASP A 78 7.25 -8.62 3.44
N VAL A 79 6.14 -8.32 2.75
CA VAL A 79 5.17 -9.31 2.28
C VAL A 79 5.82 -10.25 1.26
N TYR A 80 6.49 -9.69 0.25
CA TYR A 80 7.14 -10.43 -0.83
C TYR A 80 8.15 -11.44 -0.29
N VAL A 81 9.03 -11.03 0.63
CA VAL A 81 10.06 -11.90 1.23
C VAL A 81 9.44 -13.05 2.04
N LYS A 82 8.28 -12.83 2.66
CA LYS A 82 7.56 -13.86 3.42
C LYS A 82 6.70 -14.77 2.53
N CYS A 83 6.46 -14.39 1.27
CA CYS A 83 5.60 -15.11 0.35
C CYS A 83 6.42 -16.03 -0.56
N SER A 84 6.23 -17.35 -0.42
CA SER A 84 6.88 -18.32 -1.33
C SER A 84 6.20 -18.41 -2.71
N ASP A 85 4.91 -18.09 -2.77
CA ASP A 85 4.08 -18.21 -3.98
C ASP A 85 4.00 -16.86 -4.71
N ILE A 86 4.75 -16.76 -5.80
CA ILE A 86 4.80 -15.53 -6.61
C ILE A 86 3.46 -15.22 -7.28
N LYS A 87 2.64 -16.23 -7.59
CA LYS A 87 1.34 -16.02 -8.25
C LYS A 87 0.36 -15.41 -7.26
N TYR A 88 0.31 -15.94 -6.04
CA TYR A 88 -0.51 -15.38 -4.97
C TYR A 88 -0.17 -13.91 -4.67
N PHE A 89 1.12 -13.57 -4.69
CA PHE A 89 1.58 -12.19 -4.52
C PHE A 89 1.16 -11.33 -5.73
N ALA A 90 1.44 -11.79 -6.94
CA ALA A 90 1.16 -11.09 -8.19
C ALA A 90 -0.33 -10.75 -8.38
N GLU A 91 -1.24 -11.69 -8.10
CA GLU A 91 -2.69 -11.49 -8.22
C GLU A 91 -3.20 -10.28 -7.42
N ARG A 92 -2.51 -9.92 -6.33
CA ARG A 92 -2.84 -8.74 -5.50
C ARG A 92 -2.22 -7.45 -6.00
N MET A 93 -1.13 -7.51 -6.76
CA MET A 93 -0.41 -6.29 -7.18
C MET A 93 -1.18 -5.50 -8.23
N TYR A 94 -1.82 -6.20 -9.16
CA TYR A 94 -2.70 -5.55 -10.14
C TYR A 94 -3.92 -4.89 -9.45
N SER A 95 -4.58 -5.61 -8.52
CA SER A 95 -5.69 -5.05 -7.72
C SER A 95 -5.25 -3.85 -6.87
N LEU A 96 -4.07 -3.95 -6.25
CA LEU A 96 -3.47 -2.84 -5.50
C LEU A 96 -3.29 -1.62 -6.38
N TRP A 97 -2.71 -1.80 -7.57
CA TRP A 97 -2.53 -0.74 -8.56
C TRP A 97 -3.86 -0.09 -8.95
N GLU A 98 -4.88 -0.89 -9.28
CA GLU A 98 -6.23 -0.38 -9.62
C GLU A 98 -6.85 0.43 -8.47
N ASN A 99 -6.51 0.12 -7.22
CA ASN A 99 -7.01 0.81 -6.03
C ASN A 99 -6.23 2.08 -5.66
N LEU A 100 -5.04 2.30 -6.23
CA LEU A 100 -4.27 3.53 -6.02
C LEU A 100 -5.05 4.77 -6.49
N PRO A 101 -4.79 5.95 -5.90
CA PRO A 101 -5.25 7.21 -6.45
C PRO A 101 -4.85 7.37 -7.94
N GLY A 102 -5.79 7.73 -8.81
CA GLY A 102 -5.54 7.76 -10.26
C GLY A 102 -4.40 8.71 -10.67
N ASN A 103 -4.13 9.75 -9.89
CA ASN A 103 -3.01 10.67 -10.13
C ASN A 103 -1.63 10.08 -9.79
N ILE A 104 -1.56 8.86 -9.23
CA ILE A 104 -0.29 8.17 -8.93
C ILE A 104 -0.10 6.86 -9.70
N GLN A 105 -1.17 6.32 -10.31
CA GLN A 105 -1.15 5.02 -11.00
C GLN A 105 -0.13 4.94 -12.15
N ASP A 106 0.10 6.06 -12.85
CA ASP A 106 1.00 6.13 -14.00
C ASP A 106 2.41 6.64 -13.65
N ILE A 107 2.81 6.55 -12.37
CA ILE A 107 4.11 7.00 -11.86
C ILE A 107 4.93 5.79 -11.40
N GLU A 108 6.23 5.72 -11.74
CA GLU A 108 7.11 4.68 -11.20
C GLU A 108 7.41 4.91 -9.71
N PRO A 109 7.48 3.85 -8.89
CA PRO A 109 7.42 2.43 -9.26
C PRO A 109 6.00 1.83 -9.30
N PHE A 110 4.96 2.64 -9.06
CA PHE A 110 3.58 2.18 -8.92
C PHE A 110 3.02 1.63 -10.22
N TRP A 111 3.33 2.26 -11.35
CA TRP A 111 2.86 1.84 -12.67
C TRP A 111 3.27 0.41 -13.00
N THR A 112 4.48 0.01 -12.62
CA THR A 112 4.97 -1.36 -12.83
C THR A 112 4.09 -2.43 -12.16
N LEU A 113 3.39 -2.11 -11.06
CA LEU A 113 2.48 -3.07 -10.41
C LEU A 113 1.32 -3.53 -11.32
N SER A 114 1.01 -2.78 -12.37
CA SER A 114 -0.04 -3.11 -13.34
C SER A 114 0.33 -4.21 -14.35
N TYR A 115 1.63 -4.52 -14.48
CA TYR A 115 2.14 -5.47 -15.49
C TYR A 115 3.30 -6.35 -14.99
N ALA A 116 3.72 -6.21 -13.73
CA ALA A 116 4.89 -6.92 -13.20
C ALA A 116 4.75 -8.46 -13.28
N ASP A 117 3.53 -8.96 -13.33
CA ASP A 117 3.19 -10.37 -13.41
C ASP A 117 2.88 -10.88 -14.82
N ASP A 118 2.89 -10.01 -15.84
CA ASP A 118 2.73 -10.41 -17.25
C ASP A 118 3.60 -11.63 -17.63
N PRO A 119 4.89 -11.72 -17.21
CA PRO A 119 5.73 -12.86 -17.56
C PRO A 119 5.27 -14.22 -17.02
N LEU A 120 4.45 -14.24 -15.98
CA LEU A 120 3.85 -15.48 -15.47
C LEU A 120 2.94 -16.14 -16.52
N SER A 121 2.37 -15.38 -17.46
CA SER A 121 1.49 -15.91 -18.50
C SER A 121 2.21 -16.80 -19.53
N TRP A 122 3.52 -16.63 -19.71
CA TRP A 122 4.38 -17.52 -20.50
C TRP A 122 5.37 -18.33 -19.65
N GLY A 123 5.15 -18.36 -18.33
CA GLY A 123 5.90 -19.21 -17.39
C GLY A 123 7.26 -18.68 -16.96
N ASP A 124 7.55 -17.40 -17.18
CA ASP A 124 8.83 -16.78 -16.82
C ASP A 124 8.78 -16.17 -15.40
N GLU A 125 8.85 -17.02 -14.39
CA GLU A 125 8.87 -16.58 -12.99
C GLU A 125 10.14 -15.78 -12.64
N GLU A 126 11.27 -16.08 -13.29
CA GLU A 126 12.53 -15.38 -13.04
C GLU A 126 12.42 -13.91 -13.44
N GLN A 127 11.86 -13.64 -14.63
CA GLN A 127 11.61 -12.28 -15.07
C GLN A 127 10.64 -11.53 -14.14
N THR A 128 9.53 -12.16 -13.74
CA THR A 128 8.58 -11.56 -12.79
C THR A 128 9.25 -11.22 -11.45
N ARG A 129 10.08 -12.13 -10.91
CA ARG A 129 10.80 -11.87 -9.66
C ARG A 129 11.79 -10.72 -9.81
N ASN A 130 12.53 -10.67 -10.90
CA ASN A 130 13.47 -9.57 -11.20
C ASN A 130 12.75 -8.21 -11.26
N ILE A 131 11.55 -8.15 -11.85
CA ILE A 131 10.74 -6.92 -11.90
C ILE A 131 10.31 -6.50 -10.50
N TYR A 132 9.74 -7.42 -9.70
CA TYR A 132 9.33 -7.12 -8.33
C TYR A 132 10.50 -6.69 -7.46
N GLU A 133 11.61 -7.42 -7.51
CA GLU A 133 12.81 -7.07 -6.74
C GLU A 133 13.33 -5.67 -7.13
N HIS A 134 13.27 -5.28 -8.41
CA HIS A 134 13.65 -3.94 -8.83
C HIS A 134 12.76 -2.87 -8.18
N ILE A 135 11.43 -2.96 -8.31
CA ILE A 135 10.51 -1.93 -7.83
C ILE A 135 10.42 -1.88 -6.30
N LEU A 136 10.52 -3.03 -5.63
CA LEU A 136 10.51 -3.11 -4.16
C LEU A 136 11.77 -2.52 -3.53
N ASN A 137 12.82 -2.31 -4.31
CA ASN A 137 14.03 -1.59 -3.90
C ASN A 137 14.13 -0.18 -4.49
N TYR A 138 13.10 0.33 -5.18
CA TYR A 138 13.14 1.60 -5.91
C TYR A 138 13.53 2.81 -5.03
N TYR A 139 13.00 2.86 -3.80
CA TYR A 139 13.29 3.92 -2.84
C TYR A 139 14.43 3.57 -1.86
N LYS A 140 15.23 2.56 -2.16
CA LYS A 140 16.45 2.29 -1.40
C LYS A 140 17.59 3.11 -1.99
N ASP A 141 18.12 4.00 -1.18
CA ASP A 141 19.39 4.67 -1.43
C ASP A 141 20.58 3.71 -1.21
#